data_AF-A0AAU5ZLU7-F1
#
_entry.id   AF-A0AAU5ZLU7-F1
#
_cell.length_a   1.000
_cell.length_b   1.000
_cell.length_c   1.000
_cell.angle_alpha   90.00
_cell.angle_beta   90.00
_cell.angle_gamma   90.00
#
_symmetry.space_group_name_H-M   'P 1'
#
loop_
_entity.id
_entity.type
_entity.pdbx_description
1 polymer ?
#
loop_
_entity_poly.entity_id
_entity_poly.type
_entity_poly.pdbx_seq_one_letter_code
_entity_poly.pdbx_strand_id
1 'polypeptide(L)' 'MFVDVSEGNTSKLTREQKGRFVALCWIAQIYRHIPDPKPSYVADWNDLPSWQQETDADIFEHIESLA' A
#
# COMPACT_ATOMS: atom_id res chain seq x y z
N MET A 1 -8.70 9.28 -7.81
CA MET A 1 -8.02 8.10 -7.22
C MET A 1 -6.67 7.89 -7.90
N PHE A 2 -5.71 7.13 -7.33
CA PHE A 2 -4.44 6.86 -8.00
C PHE A 2 -4.62 6.20 -9.38
N VAL A 3 -5.65 5.36 -9.52
CA VAL A 3 -6.08 4.78 -10.80
C VAL A 3 -6.42 5.86 -11.82
N ASP A 4 -7.26 6.84 -11.47
CA ASP A 4 -7.62 7.96 -12.36
C ASP A 4 -6.41 8.82 -12.74
N VAL A 5 -5.56 9.14 -11.77
CA VAL A 5 -4.34 9.93 -11.99
C VAL A 5 -3.37 9.23 -12.94
N SER A 6 -3.40 7.89 -12.95
CA SER A 6 -2.61 7.08 -13.87
C SER A 6 -3.27 6.85 -15.22
N GLU A 7 -4.47 7.37 -15.47
CA GLU A 7 -5.28 7.07 -16.66
C GLU A 7 -5.51 5.55 -16.84
N GLY A 8 -5.73 4.82 -15.74
CA GLY A 8 -5.96 3.36 -15.74
C GLY A 8 -4.70 2.50 -15.97
N ASN A 9 -3.50 3.11 -15.98
CA ASN A 9 -2.25 2.38 -16.18
C ASN A 9 -1.80 1.57 -14.94
N THR A 10 -2.50 1.64 -13.81
CA THR A 10 -2.26 0.78 -12.63
C THR A 10 -2.39 -0.72 -12.94
N SER A 11 -3.14 -1.07 -13.98
CA SER A 11 -3.24 -2.44 -14.52
C SER A 11 -1.89 -3.04 -14.93
N LYS A 12 -0.87 -2.20 -15.20
CA LYS A 12 0.49 -2.62 -15.58
C LYS A 12 1.41 -2.88 -14.38
N LEU A 13 0.98 -2.51 -13.17
CA LEU A 13 1.78 -2.69 -11.97
C LEU A 13 1.79 -4.17 -11.56
N THR A 14 2.95 -4.64 -11.10
CA THR A 14 3.03 -5.94 -10.44
C THR A 14 2.27 -5.92 -9.13
N ARG A 15 1.84 -7.09 -8.66
CA ARG A 15 1.16 -7.23 -7.37
C ARG A 15 1.99 -6.68 -6.20
N GLU A 16 3.31 -6.89 -6.24
CA GLU A 16 4.24 -6.30 -5.27
C GLU A 16 4.26 -4.77 -5.34
N GLN A 17 4.28 -4.18 -6.54
CA GLN A 17 4.22 -2.71 -6.69
C GLN A 17 2.91 -2.14 -6.12
N LYS A 18 1.79 -2.85 -6.31
CA LYS A 18 0.48 -2.48 -5.75
C LYS A 18 0.49 -2.53 -4.21
N GLY A 19 1.00 -3.61 -3.62
CA GLY A 19 1.13 -3.74 -2.17
C GLY A 19 2.05 -2.69 -1.55
N ARG A 20 3.24 -2.47 -2.15
CA ARG A 20 4.18 -1.43 -1.72
C ARG A 20 3.57 -0.03 -1.73
N PHE A 21 2.71 0.27 -2.71
CA PHE A 21 2.00 1.55 -2.75
C PHE A 21 1.10 1.73 -1.53
N VAL A 22 0.31 0.72 -1.17
CA VAL A 22 -0.58 0.76 0.01
C VAL A 22 0.24 0.87 1.30
N ALA A 23 1.31 0.08 1.43
CA ALA A 23 2.21 0.12 2.59
C ALA A 23 2.82 1.52 2.80
N LEU A 24 3.31 2.16 1.73
CA LEU A 24 3.85 3.53 1.82
C LEU A 24 2.78 4.56 2.19
N CYS A 25 1.56 4.42 1.65
CA CYS A 25 0.44 5.27 2.02
C CYS A 25 0.13 5.13 3.52
N TRP A 26 0.11 3.90 4.04
CA TRP A 26 -0.07 3.62 5.46
C TRP A 26 1.03 4.28 6.31
N ILE A 27 2.31 4.06 5.99
CA ILE A 27 3.46 4.64 6.70
C ILE A 27 3.34 6.18 6.77
N ALA A 28 3.00 6.81 5.64
CA ALA A 28 2.82 8.26 5.59
C ALA A 28 1.69 8.75 6.51
N GLN A 29 0.57 8.01 6.58
CA GLN A 29 -0.52 8.35 7.52
C GLN A 29 -0.12 8.12 8.98
N ILE A 30 0.62 7.05 9.28
CA ILE A 30 1.12 6.77 10.62
C ILE A 30 1.99 7.93 11.12
N TYR A 31 2.99 8.37 10.35
CA TYR A 31 3.84 9.50 10.75
C TYR A 31 3.07 10.83 10.89
N ARG A 32 2.00 11.01 10.10
CA ARG A 32 1.14 12.19 10.21
C ARG A 32 0.32 12.21 11.51
N HIS A 33 -0.15 11.05 11.96
CA HIS A 33 -1.18 10.96 12.99
C HIS A 33 -0.68 10.39 14.33
N ILE A 34 0.46 9.70 14.33
CA ILE A 34 1.05 9.06 15.49
C ILE A 34 2.45 9.65 15.67
N PRO A 35 2.66 10.56 16.65
CA PRO A 35 3.94 11.25 16.85
C PRO A 35 5.12 10.32 17.17
N ASP A 36 4.86 9.20 17.85
CA ASP A 36 5.87 8.19 18.24
C ASP A 36 5.35 6.79 17.88
N PRO A 37 5.41 6.39 16.59
CA PRO A 37 4.87 5.11 16.15
C PRO A 37 5.79 3.97 16.55
N LYS A 38 5.19 2.81 16.85
CA LYS A 38 5.97 1.58 17.03
C LYS A 38 6.70 1.23 15.73
N PRO A 39 7.94 0.68 15.79
CA PRO A 39 8.66 0.25 14.60
C PRO A 39 7.84 -0.68 13.69
N SER A 40 7.02 -1.56 14.28
CA SER A 40 6.15 -2.47 13.53
C SER A 40 5.02 -1.79 12.75
N TYR A 41 4.69 -0.53 13.03
CA TYR A 41 3.69 0.23 12.26
C TYR A 41 4.28 0.85 10.99
N VAL A 42 5.61 0.97 10.94
CA VAL A 42 6.36 1.66 9.88
C VAL A 42 7.46 0.77 9.30
N ALA A 43 7.34 -0.55 9.45
CA ALA A 43 8.28 -1.52 8.91
C ALA A 43 8.36 -1.39 7.38
N ASP A 44 9.58 -1.53 6.82
CA ASP A 44 9.78 -1.53 5.38
C ASP A 44 9.20 -2.81 4.75
N TRP A 45 8.94 -2.77 3.45
CA TRP A 45 8.28 -3.85 2.71
C TRP A 45 8.90 -5.23 2.97
N ASN A 46 10.23 -5.33 2.92
CA ASN A 46 10.94 -6.60 3.09
C ASN A 46 10.83 -7.18 4.50
N ASP A 47 10.47 -6.35 5.49
CA ASP A 47 10.28 -6.74 6.89
C ASP A 47 8.82 -7.06 7.21
N LEU A 48 7.89 -6.81 6.28
CA LEU A 48 6.48 -7.15 6.46
C LEU A 48 6.27 -8.68 6.36
N PRO A 49 5.44 -9.27 7.23
CA PRO A 49 5.01 -10.65 7.06
C PRO A 49 4.34 -10.86 5.70
N SER A 50 4.51 -12.04 5.10
CA SER A 50 3.94 -12.36 3.79
C SER A 50 2.43 -12.16 3.71
N TRP A 51 1.69 -12.52 4.77
CA TRP A 51 0.24 -12.31 4.81
C TRP A 51 -0.13 -10.83 4.73
N GLN A 52 0.69 -9.93 5.27
CA GLN A 52 0.45 -8.49 5.25
C GLN A 52 0.77 -7.92 3.86
N GLN A 53 1.87 -8.36 3.24
CA GLN A 53 2.19 -8.00 1.86
C GLN A 53 1.06 -8.36 0.88
N GLU A 54 0.49 -9.57 1.03
CA GLU A 54 -0.68 -9.99 0.24
C GLU A 54 -1.93 -9.18 0.55
N THR A 55 -2.18 -8.88 1.82
CA THR A 55 -3.33 -8.05 2.23
C THR A 55 -3.24 -6.64 1.64
N ASP A 56 -2.06 -6.03 1.66
CA ASP A 56 -1.85 -4.70 1.08
C ASP A 56 -2.06 -4.70 -0.45
N ALA A 57 -1.65 -5.76 -1.13
CA ALA A 57 -1.93 -5.93 -2.55
C ALA A 57 -3.42 -6.14 -2.83
N ASP A 58 -4.12 -6.96 -2.03
CA ASP A 58 -5.56 -7.18 -2.12
C ASP A 58 -6.36 -5.89 -1.91
N ILE A 59 -5.94 -5.04 -0.96
CA ILE A 59 -6.54 -3.72 -0.74
C ILE A 59 -6.44 -2.87 -2.02
N PHE A 60 -5.25 -2.81 -2.63
CA PHE A 60 -5.07 -2.06 -3.86
C PHE A 60 -5.99 -2.58 -4.97
N GLU A 61 -5.98 -3.89 -5.22
CA GLU A 61 -6.76 -4.51 -6.29
C GLU A 61 -8.27 -4.37 -6.06
N HIS A 62 -8.72 -4.47 -4.81
CA HIS A 62 -10.12 -4.22 -4.48
C HIS A 62 -10.52 -2.78 -4.80
N ILE A 63 -9.71 -1.80 -4.39
CA ILE A 63 -9.98 -0.40 -4.71
C ILE A 63 -9.95 -0.18 -6.23
N GLU A 64 -8.95 -0.73 -6.94
CA GLU A 64 -8.86 -0.69 -8.40
C GLU A 64 -10.10 -1.27 -9.10
N SER A 65 -10.71 -2.32 -8.54
CA SER A 65 -11.94 -2.92 -9.09
C SER A 65 -13.19 -2.06 -8.94
N LEU A 66 -13.14 -1.02 -8.10
CA LEU A 66 -14.24 -0.08 -7.88
C LEU A 66 -14.14 1.19 -8.73
N ALA A 67 -13.02 1.38 -9.43
CA ALA A 67 -12.73 2.56 -10.26
C ALA A 67 -13.24 2.43 -11.69
#